data_AF-A0A951TS73-F1
#
_entry.id   AF-A0A951TS73-F1
#
_cell.length_a   1.000
_cell.length_b   1.000
_cell.length_c   1.000
_cell.angle_alpha   90.00
_cell.angle_beta   90.00
_cell.angle_gamma   90.00
#
_symmetry.space_group_name_H-M   'P 1'
#
loop_
_entity.id
_entity.type
_entity.pdbx_description
1 polymer ?
#
loop_
_entity_poly.entity_id
_entity_poly.type
_entity_poly.pdbx_seq_one_letter_code
_entity_poly.pdbx_strand_id
1 'polypeptide(L)'
;MRKDRRLRNEMDAWLTAEAAGDERGAEAAFAALVGALPRLTPAAGFAERVVWAALPPTQAAPGWLAWLARGGLAAALALVALATGFLPMATRLPVSLPSFGEVVKSVAGGLAWIGGRFETGLEVWELLGRIGEAITVALQTPEAQAGLAGSAILATIAFYTLHQLLTFERRTVR
;
A
#
# COMPACT_ATOMS: atom_id res chain seq x y z
N MET A 1 19.76 -21.48 -28.07
CA MET A 1 19.44 -21.93 -29.44
C MET A 1 18.30 -22.96 -29.54
N ARG A 2 18.39 -24.18 -28.98
CA ARG A 2 17.29 -25.17 -29.12
C ARG A 2 16.03 -24.83 -28.29
N LYS A 3 16.20 -24.18 -27.13
CA LYS A 3 15.11 -23.76 -26.24
C LYS A 3 14.29 -22.59 -26.79
N ASP A 4 14.96 -21.59 -27.36
CA ASP A 4 14.31 -20.39 -27.94
C ASP A 4 13.43 -20.75 -29.15
N ARG A 5 13.85 -21.77 -29.92
CA ARG A 5 13.05 -22.30 -31.02
C ARG A 5 11.82 -23.03 -30.53
N ARG A 6 11.92 -23.81 -29.46
CA ARG A 6 10.76 -24.48 -28.85
C ARG A 6 9.74 -23.47 -28.35
N LEU A 7 10.18 -22.46 -27.59
CA LEU A 7 9.28 -21.44 -27.04
C LEU A 7 8.49 -20.70 -28.14
N ARG A 8 9.17 -20.31 -29.23
CA ARG A 8 8.51 -19.68 -30.38
C ARG A 8 7.45 -20.57 -31.01
N ASN A 9 7.74 -21.85 -31.22
CA ASN A 9 6.77 -22.79 -31.78
C ASN A 9 5.53 -22.96 -30.90
N GLU A 10 5.69 -23.04 -29.57
CA GLU A 10 4.55 -23.15 -28.65
C GLU A 10 3.71 -21.85 -28.64
N MET A 11 4.37 -20.69 -28.77
CA MET A 11 3.70 -19.39 -28.85
C MET A 11 2.91 -19.24 -30.15
N ASP A 12 3.48 -19.64 -31.29
CA ASP A 12 2.80 -19.61 -32.59
C ASP A 12 1.59 -20.56 -32.61
N ALA A 13 1.71 -21.74 -31.98
CA ALA A 13 0.60 -22.69 -31.85
C ALA A 13 -0.56 -22.12 -31.02
N TRP A 14 -0.25 -21.46 -29.89
CA TRP A 14 -1.25 -20.79 -29.06
C TRP A 14 -1.97 -19.67 -29.80
N LEU A 15 -1.23 -18.77 -30.46
CA LEU A 15 -1.81 -17.66 -31.23
C LEU A 15 -2.68 -18.14 -32.40
N THR A 16 -2.29 -19.26 -33.03
CA THR A 16 -3.07 -19.85 -34.13
C THR A 16 -4.40 -20.43 -33.62
N ALA A 17 -4.42 -21.07 -32.46
CA ALA A 17 -5.64 -21.61 -31.85
C ALA A 17 -6.59 -20.51 -31.39
N GLU A 18 -6.07 -19.43 -30.79
CA GLU A 18 -6.82 -18.21 -30.44
C GLU A 18 -7.46 -17.57 -31.68
N ALA A 19 -6.69 -17.38 -32.74
CA ALA A 19 -7.20 -16.79 -33.99
C ALA A 19 -8.28 -17.65 -34.66
N ALA A 20 -8.28 -18.96 -34.42
CA ALA A 20 -9.28 -19.90 -34.91
C ALA A 20 -10.54 -20.00 -34.02
N GLY A 21 -10.54 -19.36 -32.84
CA GLY A 21 -11.63 -19.48 -31.86
C GLY A 21 -11.76 -20.85 -31.20
N ASP A 22 -10.70 -21.67 -31.25
CA ASP A 22 -10.68 -22.99 -30.59
C ASP A 22 -10.24 -22.84 -29.13
N GLU A 23 -11.18 -22.53 -28.23
CA GLU A 23 -10.90 -22.31 -26.80
C GLU A 23 -10.16 -23.49 -26.15
N ARG A 24 -10.51 -24.73 -26.51
CA ARG A 24 -9.85 -25.91 -25.92
C ARG A 24 -8.44 -26.10 -26.45
N GLY A 25 -8.23 -25.85 -27.75
CA GLY A 25 -6.91 -25.85 -28.36
C GLY A 25 -6.02 -24.75 -27.81
N ALA A 26 -6.56 -23.55 -27.60
CA ALA A 26 -5.86 -22.41 -27.04
C ALA A 26 -5.38 -22.68 -25.61
N GLU A 27 -6.25 -23.21 -24.75
CA GLU A 27 -5.87 -23.56 -23.37
C GLU A 27 -4.78 -24.63 -23.31
N ALA A 28 -4.89 -25.68 -24.16
CA ALA A 28 -3.88 -26.73 -24.23
C ALA A 28 -2.52 -26.21 -24.72
N ALA A 29 -2.51 -25.36 -25.75
CA ALA A 29 -1.31 -24.73 -26.27
C ALA A 29 -0.69 -23.75 -25.26
N PHE A 30 -1.52 -23.01 -24.52
CA PHE A 30 -1.07 -22.12 -23.46
C PHE A 30 -0.39 -22.89 -22.32
N ALA A 31 -0.99 -24.01 -21.88
CA ALA A 31 -0.37 -24.88 -20.88
C ALA A 31 1.01 -25.42 -21.33
N ALA A 32 1.15 -25.79 -22.61
CA ALA A 32 2.41 -26.22 -23.20
C ALA A 32 3.45 -25.09 -23.24
N LEU A 33 3.04 -23.86 -23.61
CA LEU A 33 3.87 -22.67 -23.59
C LEU A 33 4.38 -22.35 -22.17
N VAL A 34 3.50 -22.34 -21.17
CA VAL A 34 3.86 -22.12 -19.77
C VAL A 34 4.81 -23.22 -19.27
N GLY A 35 4.57 -24.48 -19.66
CA GLY A 35 5.45 -25.60 -19.34
C GLY A 35 6.83 -25.52 -20.02
N ALA A 36 6.94 -24.82 -21.15
CA ALA A 36 8.19 -24.60 -21.88
C ALA A 36 8.99 -23.40 -21.34
N LEU A 37 8.37 -22.49 -20.59
CA LEU A 37 9.07 -21.36 -19.98
C LEU A 37 10.13 -21.85 -18.98
N PRO A 38 11.34 -21.27 -19.00
CA PRO A 38 12.34 -21.58 -18.00
C PRO A 38 11.80 -21.19 -16.62
N ARG A 39 11.75 -22.16 -15.71
CA ARG A 39 11.48 -21.91 -14.29
C ARG A 39 12.65 -21.11 -13.74
N LEU A 40 12.51 -19.79 -13.73
CA LEU A 40 13.43 -18.90 -13.04
C LEU A 40 13.13 -19.02 -11.56
N THR A 41 13.92 -19.82 -10.85
CA THR A 41 13.93 -19.77 -9.39
C THR A 41 14.61 -18.46 -9.01
N PRO A 42 13.89 -17.49 -8.43
CA PRO A 42 14.51 -16.22 -8.07
C PRO A 42 15.62 -16.46 -7.05
N ALA A 43 16.71 -15.70 -7.15
CA ALA A 43 17.79 -15.76 -6.16
C ALA A 43 17.26 -15.43 -4.76
N ALA A 44 17.87 -16.00 -3.72
CA ALA A 44 17.54 -15.67 -2.33
C ALA A 44 17.52 -14.14 -2.13
N GLY A 45 16.50 -13.64 -1.44
CA GLY A 45 16.28 -12.22 -1.20
C GLY A 45 15.70 -11.43 -2.38
N PHE A 46 15.32 -12.06 -3.51
CA PHE A 46 14.62 -11.35 -4.60
C PHE A 46 13.29 -10.75 -4.12
N ALA A 47 12.48 -11.54 -3.40
CA ALA A 47 11.22 -11.06 -2.85
C ALA A 47 11.43 -9.85 -1.93
N GLU A 48 12.45 -9.89 -1.07
CA GLU A 48 12.83 -8.78 -0.20
C GLU A 48 13.25 -7.54 -1.00
N ARG A 49 14.08 -7.69 -2.04
CA ARG A 49 14.47 -6.59 -2.92
C ARG A 49 13.29 -6.00 -3.70
N VAL A 50 12.37 -6.83 -4.16
CA VAL A 50 11.14 -6.37 -4.84
C VAL A 50 10.24 -5.64 -3.87
N VAL A 51 10.04 -6.14 -2.65
CA VAL A 51 9.24 -5.47 -1.62
C VAL A 51 9.86 -4.12 -1.27
N TRP A 52 11.18 -4.05 -1.07
CA TRP A 52 11.88 -2.79 -0.81
C TRP A 52 11.85 -1.81 -1.97
N ALA A 53 11.84 -2.29 -3.21
CA ALA A 53 11.71 -1.45 -4.41
C ALA A 53 10.27 -1.02 -4.68
N ALA A 54 9.28 -1.83 -4.27
CA ALA A 54 7.85 -1.57 -4.47
C ALA A 54 7.24 -0.71 -3.36
N LEU A 55 7.88 -0.66 -2.19
CA LEU A 55 7.57 0.33 -1.18
C LEU A 55 7.75 1.73 -1.80
N PRO A 56 6.70 2.56 -1.88
CA PRO A 56 6.88 3.93 -2.32
C PRO A 56 7.95 4.57 -1.44
N PRO A 57 8.83 5.45 -1.97
CA PRO A 57 9.73 6.21 -1.13
C PRO A 57 8.86 6.83 -0.05
N THR A 58 9.06 6.40 1.20
CA THR A 58 8.28 6.86 2.33
C THR A 58 8.45 8.36 2.34
N GLN A 59 7.48 9.09 1.79
CA GLN A 59 7.40 10.52 1.95
C GLN A 59 7.35 10.68 3.46
N ALA A 60 8.42 11.25 4.01
CA ALA A 60 8.57 11.38 5.44
C ALA A 60 7.25 11.93 5.96
N ALA A 61 6.58 11.16 6.82
CA ALA A 61 5.32 11.59 7.42
C ALA A 61 5.54 13.01 7.94
N PRO A 62 4.58 13.93 7.76
CA PRO A 62 4.72 15.32 8.20
C PRO A 62 5.30 15.34 9.61
N GLY A 63 6.38 16.11 9.83
CA GLY A 63 7.19 16.01 11.05
C GLY A 63 6.39 16.10 12.36
N TRP A 64 5.24 16.79 12.33
CA TRP A 64 4.30 16.90 13.45
C TRP A 64 3.61 15.57 13.79
N LEU A 65 3.31 14.72 12.80
CA LEU A 65 2.69 13.40 13.00
C LEU A 65 3.67 12.43 13.66
N ALA A 66 4.93 12.45 13.21
CA ALA A 66 6.01 11.68 13.83
C ALA A 66 6.31 12.18 15.26
N TRP A 67 6.19 13.48 15.49
CA TRP A 67 6.35 14.08 16.82
C TRP A 67 5.21 13.68 17.77
N LEU A 68 3.95 13.67 17.29
CA LEU A 68 2.81 13.17 18.06
C LEU A 68 2.90 11.67 18.34
N ALA A 69 3.30 10.86 17.36
CA ALA A 69 3.49 9.42 17.58
C ALA A 69 4.58 9.14 18.62
N ARG A 70 5.71 9.87 18.57
CA ARG A 70 6.77 9.80 19.58
C ARG A 70 6.30 10.30 20.94
N GLY A 71 5.56 11.39 20.98
CA GLY A 71 4.98 11.94 22.20
C GLY A 71 3.98 10.99 22.85
N GLY A 72 3.11 10.36 22.05
CA GLY A 72 2.16 9.34 22.51
C GLY A 72 2.86 8.10 23.04
N LEU A 73 3.88 7.60 22.35
CA LEU A 73 4.69 6.47 22.81
C LEU A 73 5.44 6.81 24.11
N ALA A 74 6.05 7.99 24.19
CA ALA A 74 6.76 8.44 25.39
C ALA A 74 5.81 8.62 26.58
N ALA A 75 4.61 9.16 26.36
CA ALA A 75 3.57 9.29 27.38
C ALA A 75 3.07 7.92 27.86
N ALA A 76 2.85 6.98 26.94
CA ALA A 76 2.46 5.61 27.29
C ALA A 76 3.54 4.91 28.13
N LEU A 77 4.80 5.01 27.73
CA LEU A 77 5.92 4.45 28.49
C LEU A 77 6.10 5.14 29.84
N ALA A 78 5.92 6.45 29.91
CA ALA A 78 5.96 7.20 31.16
C ALA A 78 4.84 6.74 32.11
N LEU A 79 3.61 6.54 31.62
CA LEU A 79 2.50 6.03 32.41
C LEU A 79 2.75 4.60 32.91
N VAL A 80 3.31 3.73 32.07
CA VAL A 80 3.70 2.36 32.47
C VAL A 80 4.80 2.40 33.52
N ALA A 81 5.83 3.23 33.34
CA ALA A 81 6.91 3.38 34.31
C ALA A 81 6.41 3.95 35.64
N LEU A 82 5.50 4.93 35.59
CA LEU A 82 4.90 5.56 36.77
C LEU A 82 4.00 4.56 37.50
N ALA A 83 3.17 3.80 36.79
CA ALA A 83 2.33 2.74 37.36
C ALA A 83 3.18 1.62 38.00
N THR A 84 4.26 1.22 37.35
CA THR A 84 5.16 0.16 37.85
C THR A 84 5.97 0.65 39.06
N GLY A 85 6.44 1.90 39.04
CA GLY A 85 7.19 2.52 40.13
C GLY A 85 6.35 2.87 41.35
N PHE A 86 5.07 3.23 41.18
CA PHE A 86 4.15 3.48 42.29
C PHE A 86 3.63 2.20 42.95
N LEU A 87 3.70 1.06 42.27
CA LEU A 87 3.22 -0.22 42.78
C LEU A 87 3.81 -0.63 44.15
N PRO A 88 5.14 -0.59 44.38
CA PRO A 88 5.71 -0.92 45.69
C PRO A 88 5.37 0.12 46.77
N MET A 89 5.16 1.39 46.40
CA MET A 89 4.82 2.45 47.35
C MET A 89 3.35 2.41 47.77
N ALA A 90 2.46 2.04 46.84
CA ALA A 90 1.02 1.85 47.10
C ALA A 90 0.75 0.71 48.10
N THR A 91 1.59 -0.33 48.13
CA THR A 91 1.44 -1.43 49.12
C THR A 91 1.80 -1.04 50.57
N ARG A 92 2.46 0.10 50.79
CA ARG A 92 2.90 0.56 52.12
C ARG A 92 2.03 1.67 52.70
N LEU A 93 1.13 2.23 51.90
CA LEU A 93 0.22 3.29 52.29
C LEU A 93 -1.16 2.66 52.59
N PRO A 94 -1.78 2.91 53.76
CA PRO A 94 -3.15 2.47 54.06
C PRO A 94 -4.15 3.39 53.35
N VAL A 95 -3.97 3.56 52.03
CA VAL A 95 -4.89 4.29 51.18
C VAL A 95 -5.85 3.24 50.64
N SER A 96 -7.14 3.44 50.89
CA SER A 96 -8.20 2.61 50.33
C SER A 96 -8.12 2.72 48.80
N LEU A 97 -7.39 1.79 48.18
CA LEU A 97 -7.26 1.72 46.74
C LEU A 97 -8.68 1.55 46.16
N PRO A 98 -9.03 2.29 45.10
CA PRO A 98 -10.27 2.01 44.38
C PRO A 98 -10.28 0.53 44.04
N SER A 99 -11.40 -0.14 44.30
CA SER A 99 -11.46 -1.58 44.14
C SER A 99 -11.03 -1.94 42.71
N PHE A 100 -10.38 -3.09 42.52
CA PHE A 100 -9.99 -3.53 41.17
C PHE A 100 -11.15 -3.43 40.16
N GLY A 101 -12.40 -3.62 40.63
CA GLY A 101 -13.61 -3.42 39.85
C GLY A 101 -13.87 -1.98 39.39
N GLU A 102 -13.50 -0.95 40.16
CA GLU A 102 -13.62 0.46 39.76
C GLU A 102 -12.57 0.86 38.71
N VAL A 103 -11.36 0.30 38.83
CA VAL A 103 -10.31 0.47 37.83
C VAL A 103 -10.73 -0.18 36.51
N VAL A 104 -11.23 -1.43 36.56
CA VAL A 104 -11.74 -2.13 35.38
C VAL A 104 -12.94 -1.40 34.76
N LYS A 105 -13.86 -0.86 35.57
CA LYS A 105 -14.98 -0.05 35.07
C LYS A 105 -14.52 1.25 34.39
N SER A 106 -13.52 1.92 34.95
CA SER A 106 -12.95 3.13 34.32
C SER A 106 -12.24 2.82 33.00
N VAL A 107 -11.49 1.71 32.95
CA VAL A 107 -10.84 1.25 31.70
C VAL A 107 -11.88 0.84 30.66
N ALA A 108 -12.92 0.09 31.05
CA ALA A 108 -14.02 -0.29 30.17
C ALA A 108 -14.80 0.93 29.66
N GLY A 109 -15.03 1.92 30.52
CA GLY A 109 -15.63 3.20 30.15
C GLY A 109 -14.77 4.02 29.18
N GLY A 110 -13.45 4.03 29.39
CA GLY A 110 -12.48 4.65 28.47
C GLY A 110 -12.46 3.95 27.11
N LEU A 111 -12.45 2.62 27.08
CA LEU A 111 -12.52 1.84 25.85
C LEU A 111 -13.85 2.03 25.11
N ALA A 112 -14.97 2.09 25.82
CA ALA A 112 -16.28 2.38 25.23
C ALA A 112 -16.34 3.81 24.67
N TRP A 113 -15.74 4.79 25.36
CA TRP A 113 -15.62 6.16 24.86
C TRP A 113 -14.75 6.25 23.61
N ILE A 114 -13.61 5.54 23.57
CA ILE A 114 -12.77 5.43 22.37
C ILE A 114 -13.54 4.74 21.24
N GLY A 115 -14.29 3.68 21.54
CA GLY A 115 -15.15 2.98 20.58
C GLY A 115 -16.20 3.91 19.95
N GLY A 116 -16.88 4.72 20.76
CA GLY A 116 -17.83 5.72 20.25
C GLY A 116 -17.17 6.82 19.41
N ARG A 117 -15.90 7.15 19.64
CA ARG A 117 -15.15 8.07 18.77
C ARG A 117 -14.67 7.42 17.48
N PHE A 118 -14.44 6.10 17.49
CA PHE A 118 -14.18 5.32 16.29
C PHE A 118 -15.40 5.29 15.36
N GLU A 119 -16.61 5.25 15.91
CA GLU A 119 -17.86 5.35 15.15
C GLU A 119 -17.94 6.66 14.35
N THR A 120 -17.66 7.80 14.98
CA THR A 120 -17.55 9.10 14.28
C THR A 120 -16.43 9.10 13.24
N GLY A 121 -15.32 8.43 13.52
CA GLY A 121 -14.23 8.25 12.55
C GLY A 121 -14.68 7.45 11.32
N LEU A 122 -15.45 6.38 11.53
CA LEU A 122 -16.01 5.55 10.46
C LEU A 122 -17.05 6.32 9.63
N GLU A 123 -17.87 7.17 10.24
CA GLU A 123 -18.79 8.06 9.52
C GLU A 123 -18.03 9.03 8.59
N VAL A 124 -16.91 9.59 9.05
CA VAL A 124 -16.04 10.45 8.23
C VAL A 124 -15.42 9.65 7.08
N TRP A 125 -14.97 8.43 7.33
CA TRP A 125 -14.45 7.54 6.30
C TRP A 125 -15.51 7.14 5.27
N GLU A 126 -16.75 6.89 5.71
CA GLU A 126 -17.87 6.60 4.83
C GLU A 126 -18.22 7.82 3.96
N LEU A 127 -18.24 9.02 4.53
CA LEU A 127 -18.44 10.26 3.77
C LEU A 127 -17.34 10.44 2.71
N LEU A 128 -16.07 10.17 3.07
CA LEU A 128 -14.96 10.18 2.12
C LEU A 128 -15.17 9.16 0.99
N GLY A 129 -15.65 7.96 1.33
CA GLY A 129 -15.99 6.91 0.38
C GLY A 129 -17.07 7.36 -0.61
N ARG A 130 -18.16 7.96 -0.13
CA ARG A 130 -19.25 8.50 -0.97
C ARG A 130 -18.76 9.61 -1.89
N ILE A 131 -17.88 10.49 -1.41
CA ILE A 131 -17.26 11.53 -2.24
C ILE A 131 -16.37 10.89 -3.33
N GLY A 132 -15.56 9.89 -2.97
CA GLY A 132 -14.74 9.15 -3.91
C GLY A 132 -15.55 8.41 -4.98
N GLU A 133 -16.66 7.80 -4.59
CA GLU A 133 -17.60 7.16 -5.51
C GLU A 133 -18.24 8.18 -6.46
N ALA A 134 -18.70 9.32 -5.96
CA ALA A 134 -19.27 10.39 -6.78
C ALA A 134 -18.24 10.94 -7.79
N ILE A 135 -16.99 11.11 -7.38
CA ILE A 135 -15.88 11.50 -8.28
C ILE A 135 -15.65 10.41 -9.33
N THR A 136 -15.65 9.14 -8.92
CA THR A 136 -15.44 8.01 -9.86
C THR A 136 -16.54 7.93 -10.90
N VAL A 137 -17.81 8.11 -10.49
CA VAL A 137 -18.96 8.17 -11.41
C VAL A 137 -18.83 9.36 -12.37
N ALA A 138 -18.42 10.53 -11.87
CA ALA A 138 -18.18 11.69 -12.73
C ALA A 138 -17.05 11.43 -13.75
N LEU A 139 -16.01 10.68 -13.35
CA LEU A 139 -14.88 10.29 -14.21
C LEU A 139 -15.23 9.19 -15.22
N GLN A 140 -16.36 8.50 -15.08
CA GLN A 140 -16.85 7.55 -16.08
C GLN A 140 -17.50 8.22 -17.30
N THR A 141 -17.69 9.55 -17.27
CA THR A 141 -18.19 10.28 -18.43
C THR A 141 -17.13 10.31 -19.55
N PRO A 142 -17.51 10.08 -20.83
CA PRO A 142 -16.58 10.11 -21.96
C PRO A 142 -15.81 11.44 -22.05
N GLU A 143 -16.44 12.55 -21.67
CA GLU A 143 -15.85 13.89 -21.67
C GLU A 143 -14.75 14.04 -20.60
N ALA A 144 -14.98 13.53 -19.40
CA ALA A 144 -13.97 13.55 -18.33
C ALA A 144 -12.79 12.63 -18.67
N GLN A 145 -13.03 11.47 -19.27
CA GLN A 145 -11.97 10.59 -19.75
C GLN A 145 -11.11 11.23 -20.84
N ALA A 146 -11.74 11.94 -21.79
CA ALA A 146 -11.03 12.70 -22.81
C ALA A 146 -10.18 13.82 -22.19
N GLY A 147 -10.71 14.54 -21.20
CA GLY A 147 -9.96 15.56 -20.46
C GLY A 147 -8.76 15.00 -19.68
N LEU A 148 -8.95 13.85 -19.02
CA LEU A 148 -7.87 13.15 -18.32
C LEU A 148 -6.81 12.61 -19.30
N ALA A 149 -7.23 12.00 -20.41
CA ALA A 149 -6.30 11.54 -21.44
C ALA A 149 -5.52 12.71 -22.05
N GLY A 150 -6.18 13.84 -22.32
CA GLY A 150 -5.53 15.06 -22.80
C GLY A 150 -4.50 15.61 -21.81
N SER A 151 -4.86 15.70 -20.53
CA SER A 151 -3.92 16.17 -19.49
C SER A 151 -2.76 15.19 -19.27
N ALA A 152 -3.00 13.88 -19.36
CA ALA A 152 -1.96 12.85 -19.30
C ALA A 152 -0.98 12.94 -20.49
N ILE A 153 -1.48 13.21 -21.70
CA ILE A 153 -0.63 13.44 -22.88
C ILE A 153 0.23 14.69 -22.67
N LEU A 154 -0.37 15.80 -22.23
CA LEU A 154 0.37 17.04 -21.93
C LEU A 154 1.45 16.83 -20.85
N ALA A 155 1.12 16.11 -19.78
CA ALA A 155 2.07 15.76 -18.73
C ALA A 155 3.20 14.88 -19.28
N THR A 156 2.90 13.89 -20.12
CA THR A 156 3.89 13.01 -20.73
C THR A 156 4.85 13.79 -21.64
N ILE A 157 4.32 14.72 -22.43
CA ILE A 157 5.13 15.63 -23.27
C ILE A 157 6.04 16.49 -22.40
N ALA A 158 5.52 17.08 -21.32
CA ALA A 158 6.31 17.90 -20.40
C ALA A 158 7.41 17.10 -19.69
N PHE A 159 7.12 15.86 -19.28
CA PHE A 159 8.14 14.97 -18.70
C PHE A 159 9.20 14.55 -19.73
N TYR A 160 8.80 14.28 -20.97
CA TYR A 160 9.72 13.94 -22.03
C TYR A 160 10.66 15.10 -22.36
N THR A 161 10.16 16.33 -22.45
CA THR A 161 11.00 17.52 -22.68
C THR A 161 11.94 17.77 -21.52
N LEU A 162 11.46 17.67 -20.28
CA LEU A 162 12.32 17.78 -19.09
C LEU A 162 13.42 16.72 -19.07
N HIS A 163 13.08 15.46 -19.38
CA HIS A 163 14.04 14.38 -19.48
C HIS A 163 15.11 14.67 -20.54
N GLN A 164 14.71 15.12 -21.74
CA GLN A 164 15.65 15.50 -22.79
C GLN A 164 16.61 16.60 -22.34
N LEU A 165 16.09 17.62 -21.66
CA LEU A 165 16.88 18.75 -21.16
C LEU A 165 17.93 18.30 -20.11
N LEU A 166 17.52 17.46 -19.17
CA LEU A 166 18.41 16.87 -18.15
C LEU A 166 19.47 15.93 -18.75
N THR A 167 19.12 15.21 -19.82
CA THR A 167 20.07 14.30 -20.48
C THR A 167 21.11 15.07 -21.31
N PHE A 168 20.73 16.23 -21.85
CA PHE A 168 21.62 17.10 -22.61
C PHE A 168 22.70 17.72 -21.71
N GLU A 169 22.33 18.27 -20.55
CA GLU A 169 23.29 18.83 -19.58
C GLU A 169 24.34 17.82 -19.11
N ARG A 170 23.96 16.55 -18.94
CA ARG A 170 24.92 15.49 -18.55
C ARG A 170 25.97 15.19 -19.63
N ARG A 171 25.70 15.50 -20.90
CA ARG A 171 26.65 15.27 -22.00
C ARG A 171 27.60 16.44 -22.22
N THR A 172 27.21 17.65 -21.86
CA THR A 172 28.03 18.87 -22.01
C THR A 172 29.05 19.08 -20.88
N VAL A 173 28.91 18.39 -19.76
CA VAL A 173 29.84 18.47 -18.60
C VAL A 173 30.94 17.39 -18.65
N ARG A 174 31.08 16.68 -19.79
CA ARG A 174 32.23 15.80 -20.09
C ARG A 174 33.06 16.39 -21.22
#